data_AF-M6V6J2-F1
#
_entry.id   AF-M6V6J2-F1
#
_cell.length_a   1.000
_cell.length_b   1.000
_cell.length_c   1.000
_cell.angle_alpha   90.00
_cell.angle_beta   90.00
_cell.angle_gamma   90.00
#
_symmetry.space_group_name_H-M   'P 1'
#
loop_
_entity.id
_entity.type
_entity.pdbx_description
1 polymer ?
#
loop_
_entity_poly.entity_id
_entity_poly.type
_entity_poly.pdbx_seq_one_letter_code
_entity_poly.pdbx_strand_id
1 'polypeptide(L)'
;MGGGYHSRSPEEFKKFLEESRKQSGGGKFSRVRLIFILNLVLVVLVIGMVARTMNPTAFTVQSSSSKLQIESVTLYVKSSREGKEGFPTFFLFMKNENGSKEFRFPNSSFNFKISVSNKEGLNCLAKKWDVSERNLVPDKIEFARFRLSDDEISSLPPDCKIQSESGFWGRVFSRMNRKSGLTLRLLIEHSGKSETLTIENL
;
A
#
# COMPACT_ATOMS: atom_id res chain seq x y z
N MET A 1 71.10 -0.15 43.57
CA MET A 1 71.88 -0.51 42.37
C MET A 1 70.93 -0.48 41.18
N GLY A 2 71.00 0.57 40.37
CA GLY A 2 70.10 0.78 39.23
C GLY A 2 70.44 -0.18 38.10
N GLY A 3 69.53 -1.11 37.80
CA GLY A 3 69.62 -1.99 36.64
C GLY A 3 69.29 -1.22 35.38
N GLY A 4 70.31 -0.89 34.60
CA GLY A 4 70.24 -0.07 33.41
C GLY A 4 69.36 -0.64 32.31
N TYR A 5 68.75 0.27 31.57
CA TYR A 5 68.09 0.02 30.29
C TYR A 5 69.11 -0.51 29.29
N HIS A 6 69.10 -1.82 29.05
CA HIS A 6 69.82 -2.39 27.91
C HIS A 6 69.04 -2.14 26.62
N SER A 7 69.72 -1.49 25.71
CA SER A 7 69.38 -1.18 24.32
C SER A 7 68.77 -2.41 23.63
N ARG A 8 67.44 -2.48 23.56
CA ARG A 8 66.76 -3.43 22.67
C ARG A 8 67.11 -3.08 21.24
N SER A 9 67.46 -4.09 20.45
CA SER A 9 67.79 -3.90 19.04
C SER A 9 66.58 -3.31 18.28
N PRO A 10 66.79 -2.54 17.21
CA PRO A 10 65.69 -1.97 16.41
C PRO A 10 64.70 -3.02 15.90
N GLU A 11 65.18 -4.26 15.72
CA GLU A 11 64.37 -5.39 15.27
C GLU A 11 63.46 -5.94 16.37
N GLU A 12 63.91 -5.99 17.62
CA GLU A 12 63.07 -6.41 18.75
C GLU A 12 61.96 -5.41 19.05
N PHE A 13 62.22 -4.11 18.85
CA PHE A 13 61.20 -3.08 18.99
C PHE A 13 60.15 -3.16 17.87
N LYS A 14 60.58 -3.40 16.63
CA LYS A 14 59.66 -3.69 15.51
C LYS A 14 58.81 -4.91 15.78
N LYS A 15 59.42 -6.00 16.26
CA LYS A 15 58.72 -7.25 16.57
C LYS A 15 57.70 -7.05 17.70
N PHE A 16 58.06 -6.31 18.75
CA PHE A 16 57.14 -5.97 19.84
C PHE A 16 55.98 -5.08 19.39
N LEU A 17 56.22 -4.11 18.48
CA LEU A 17 55.17 -3.27 17.90
C LEU A 17 54.26 -4.06 16.95
N GLU A 18 54.79 -4.99 16.15
CA GLU A 18 53.98 -5.87 15.30
C GLU A 18 53.14 -6.85 16.12
N GLU A 19 53.69 -7.38 17.22
CA GLU A 19 53.01 -8.28 18.15
C GLU A 19 51.88 -7.55 18.90
N SER A 20 52.11 -6.30 19.33
CA SER A 20 51.06 -5.45 19.92
C SER A 20 49.97 -5.06 18.90
N ARG A 21 50.33 -4.86 17.63
CA ARG A 21 49.37 -4.56 16.53
C ARG A 21 48.55 -5.79 16.14
N LYS A 22 49.10 -7.01 16.24
CA LYS A 22 48.37 -8.27 16.05
C LYS A 22 47.41 -8.58 17.22
N GLN A 23 47.79 -8.27 18.46
CA GLN A 23 46.90 -8.45 19.63
C GLN A 23 45.75 -7.43 19.71
N SER A 24 45.91 -6.23 19.14
CA SER A 24 44.90 -5.17 19.18
C SER A 24 43.87 -5.20 18.03
N GLY A 25 44.07 -6.06 17.02
CA GLY A 25 43.27 -6.06 15.78
C GLY A 25 42.16 -7.12 15.65
N GLY A 26 41.94 -8.01 16.61
CA GLY A 26 41.17 -9.23 16.39
C GLY A 26 40.00 -9.48 17.36
N GLY A 27 38.77 -9.25 16.91
CA GLY A 27 37.60 -10.05 17.34
C GLY A 27 36.64 -9.47 18.39
N LYS A 28 37.07 -8.62 19.33
CA LYS A 28 36.16 -8.14 20.40
C LYS A 28 35.34 -6.90 20.01
N PHE A 29 35.95 -5.94 19.31
CA PHE A 29 35.26 -4.74 18.80
C PHE A 29 34.30 -5.04 17.63
N SER A 30 34.57 -6.09 16.87
CA SER A 30 33.70 -6.56 15.77
C SER A 30 32.41 -7.20 16.29
N ARG A 31 32.50 -8.02 17.36
CA ARG A 31 31.32 -8.66 17.98
C ARG A 31 30.36 -7.65 18.59
N VAL A 32 30.86 -6.62 19.28
CA VAL A 32 30.01 -5.56 19.87
C VAL A 32 29.27 -4.76 18.79
N ARG A 33 29.95 -4.38 17.69
CA ARG A 33 29.29 -3.74 16.55
C ARG A 33 28.26 -4.64 15.88
N LEU A 34 28.54 -5.94 15.76
CA LEU A 34 27.63 -6.91 15.17
C LEU A 34 26.36 -7.10 16.04
N ILE A 35 26.51 -7.20 17.36
CA ILE A 35 25.38 -7.25 18.30
C ILE A 35 24.55 -5.96 18.20
N PHE A 36 25.21 -4.81 18.09
CA PHE A 36 24.51 -3.52 17.95
C PHE A 36 23.72 -3.43 16.64
N ILE A 37 24.30 -3.85 15.52
CA ILE A 37 23.60 -3.89 14.21
C ILE A 37 22.44 -4.88 14.27
N LEU A 38 22.63 -6.06 14.86
CA LEU A 38 21.59 -7.07 14.97
C LEU A 38 20.43 -6.59 15.86
N ASN A 39 20.73 -5.96 16.99
CA ASN A 39 19.72 -5.31 17.82
C ASN A 39 19.01 -4.16 17.11
N LEU A 40 19.73 -3.33 16.35
CA LEU A 40 19.13 -2.25 15.56
C LEU A 40 18.14 -2.82 14.53
N VAL A 41 18.54 -3.86 13.81
CA VAL A 41 17.65 -4.54 12.84
C VAL A 41 16.43 -5.12 13.55
N LEU A 42 16.62 -5.75 14.70
CA LEU A 42 15.53 -6.35 15.47
C LEU A 42 14.55 -5.27 15.97
N VAL A 43 15.05 -4.14 16.48
CA VAL A 43 14.23 -2.99 16.88
C VAL A 43 13.43 -2.44 15.69
N VAL A 44 14.07 -2.27 14.53
CA VAL A 44 13.38 -1.82 13.31
C VAL A 44 12.30 -2.80 12.86
N LEU A 45 12.56 -4.12 12.96
CA LEU A 45 11.56 -5.15 12.64
C LEU A 45 10.37 -5.13 13.61
N VAL A 46 10.62 -4.98 14.91
CA VAL A 46 9.56 -4.87 15.92
C VAL A 46 8.72 -3.60 15.69
N ILE A 47 9.36 -2.45 15.45
CA ILE A 47 8.66 -1.20 15.11
C ILE A 47 7.84 -1.40 13.83
N GLY A 48 8.40 -2.07 12.82
CA GLY A 48 7.68 -2.40 11.58
C GLY A 48 6.46 -3.29 11.80
N MET A 49 6.56 -4.31 12.67
CA MET A 49 5.42 -5.16 13.04
C MET A 49 4.35 -4.38 13.80
N VAL A 50 4.75 -3.57 14.79
CA VAL A 50 3.81 -2.75 15.57
C VAL A 50 3.12 -1.73 14.67
N ALA A 51 3.87 -1.03 13.81
CA ALA A 51 3.32 -0.11 12.82
C ALA A 51 2.35 -0.79 11.85
N ARG A 52 2.65 -2.03 11.42
CA ARG A 52 1.75 -2.84 10.59
C ARG A 52 0.45 -3.21 11.32
N THR A 53 0.53 -3.53 12.61
CA THR A 53 -0.67 -3.84 13.41
C THR A 53 -1.50 -2.60 13.72
N MET A 54 -0.87 -1.44 13.94
CA MET A 54 -1.56 -0.19 14.26
C MET A 54 -2.15 0.48 13.01
N ASN A 55 -1.54 0.32 11.84
CA ASN A 55 -2.01 0.85 10.57
C ASN A 55 -2.02 -0.24 9.49
N PRO A 56 -3.02 -1.16 9.50
CA PRO A 56 -3.14 -2.21 8.50
C PRO A 56 -3.28 -1.66 7.06
N THR A 57 -3.75 -0.40 6.93
CA THR A 57 -3.89 0.34 5.67
C THR A 57 -2.57 0.87 5.10
N ALA A 58 -1.48 0.96 5.89
CA ALA A 58 -0.20 1.49 5.43
C ALA A 58 0.52 0.61 4.40
N PHE A 59 0.10 -0.65 4.25
CA PHE A 59 0.72 -1.62 3.34
C PHE A 59 -0.19 -2.08 2.20
N THR A 60 -1.41 -1.56 2.12
CA THR A 60 -2.33 -1.73 0.99
C THR A 60 -2.44 -0.40 0.27
N VAL A 61 -2.12 -0.33 -1.03
CA VAL A 61 -2.38 0.87 -1.84
C VAL A 61 -3.91 0.99 -1.96
N GLN A 62 -4.51 1.74 -1.04
CA GLN A 62 -5.93 2.03 -1.01
C GLN A 62 -6.12 3.51 -1.35
N SER A 63 -6.72 3.77 -2.50
CA SER A 63 -7.15 5.11 -2.89
C SER A 63 -8.66 5.22 -2.67
N SER A 64 -9.13 6.36 -2.15
CA SER A 64 -10.53 6.63 -1.84
C SER A 64 -11.04 7.84 -2.62
N SER A 65 -12.30 7.82 -3.04
CA SER A 65 -12.97 9.00 -3.58
C SER A 65 -13.35 9.97 -2.45
N SER A 66 -13.77 11.18 -2.84
CA SER A 66 -14.57 12.04 -1.97
C SER A 66 -15.87 11.33 -1.57
N LYS A 67 -16.43 11.76 -0.44
CA LYS A 67 -17.77 11.34 -0.02
C LYS A 67 -18.80 12.17 -0.76
N LEU A 68 -19.87 11.52 -1.18
CA LEU A 68 -20.99 12.10 -1.88
C LEU A 68 -22.26 11.76 -1.11
N GLN A 69 -23.07 12.76 -0.79
CA GLN A 69 -24.31 12.55 -0.06
C GLN A 69 -25.48 12.70 -1.02
N ILE A 70 -26.21 11.60 -1.25
CA ILE A 70 -27.43 11.58 -2.05
C ILE A 70 -28.58 11.26 -1.11
N GLU A 71 -29.49 12.21 -0.92
CA GLU A 71 -30.58 12.10 0.05
C GLU A 71 -30.04 11.83 1.47
N SER A 72 -30.37 10.67 2.05
CA SER A 72 -29.90 10.24 3.37
C SER A 72 -28.77 9.20 3.31
N VAL A 73 -28.15 8.99 2.15
CA VAL A 73 -27.09 7.99 1.97
C VAL A 73 -25.79 8.67 1.58
N THR A 74 -24.75 8.43 2.35
CA THR A 74 -23.38 8.80 2.00
C THR A 74 -22.72 7.67 1.22
N LEU A 75 -22.19 8.00 0.06
CA LEU A 75 -21.52 7.11 -0.87
C LEU A 75 -20.05 7.51 -1.02
N TYR A 76 -19.15 6.52 -1.04
CA TYR A 76 -17.77 6.72 -1.44
C TYR A 76 -17.18 5.41 -1.96
N VAL A 77 -16.22 5.49 -2.87
CA VAL A 77 -15.56 4.30 -3.42
C VAL A 77 -14.15 4.22 -2.88
N LYS A 78 -13.71 3.01 -2.57
CA LYS A 78 -12.30 2.71 -2.36
C LYS A 78 -11.82 1.69 -3.36
N SER A 79 -10.57 1.82 -3.75
CA SER A 79 -9.83 0.79 -4.46
C SER A 79 -8.98 0.00 -3.48
N SER A 80 -8.81 -1.29 -3.73
CA SER A 80 -7.83 -2.12 -3.02
C SER A 80 -7.03 -2.94 -4.01
N ARG A 81 -5.73 -3.07 -3.71
CA ARG A 81 -4.80 -3.94 -4.41
C ARG A 81 -4.31 -5.01 -3.45
N GLU A 82 -4.76 -6.25 -3.66
CA GLU A 82 -4.19 -7.41 -2.98
C GLU A 82 -2.86 -7.80 -3.64
N GLY A 83 -1.80 -7.08 -3.30
CA GLY A 83 -0.42 -7.59 -3.26
C GLY A 83 0.27 -8.10 -4.54
N LYS A 84 -0.40 -8.27 -5.69
CA LYS A 84 0.19 -8.72 -6.96
C LYS A 84 -0.51 -8.07 -8.17
N GLU A 85 0.12 -8.24 -9.33
CA GLU A 85 -0.31 -7.83 -10.67
C GLU A 85 -1.80 -8.05 -10.92
N GLY A 86 -2.41 -7.17 -11.70
CA GLY A 86 -3.80 -7.31 -12.13
C GLY A 86 -4.59 -6.01 -12.08
N PHE A 87 -5.91 -6.15 -12.17
CA PHE A 87 -6.85 -5.03 -12.11
C PHE A 87 -7.31 -4.78 -10.67
N PRO A 88 -7.42 -3.52 -10.21
CA PRO A 88 -7.80 -3.22 -8.83
C PRO A 88 -9.24 -3.68 -8.53
N THR A 89 -9.48 -4.13 -7.30
CA THR A 89 -10.85 -4.37 -6.82
C THR A 89 -11.41 -3.04 -6.30
N PHE A 90 -12.67 -2.75 -6.62
CA PHE A 90 -13.35 -1.55 -6.13
C PHE A 90 -14.44 -1.91 -5.12
N PHE A 91 -14.64 -1.03 -4.15
CA PHE A 91 -15.60 -1.18 -3.07
C PHE A 91 -16.41 0.10 -2.98
N LEU A 92 -17.71 0.03 -3.28
CA LEU A 92 -18.65 1.11 -3.06
C LEU A 92 -19.16 0.98 -1.63
N PHE A 93 -18.86 1.96 -0.79
CA PHE A 93 -19.35 2.06 0.57
C PHE A 93 -20.60 2.92 0.60
N MET A 94 -21.57 2.48 1.39
CA MET A 94 -22.88 3.10 1.56
C MET A 94 -23.13 3.22 3.05
N LYS A 95 -23.39 4.45 3.52
CA LYS A 95 -23.76 4.70 4.91
C LYS A 95 -25.11 5.39 4.95
N ASN A 96 -26.03 4.86 5.75
CA ASN A 96 -27.27 5.54 6.07
C ASN A 96 -26.99 6.61 7.14
N GLU A 97 -27.17 7.88 6.80
CA GLU A 97 -27.05 9.01 7.73
C GLU A 97 -28.37 9.32 8.43
N ASN A 98 -29.48 8.70 8.03
CA ASN A 98 -30.74 8.83 8.74
C ASN A 98 -30.72 7.97 10.01
N GLY A 99 -30.57 8.62 11.16
CA GLY A 99 -30.37 7.99 12.47
C GLY A 99 -31.55 7.18 13.03
N SER A 100 -32.69 7.10 12.34
CA SER A 100 -33.92 6.52 12.91
C SER A 100 -34.62 5.45 12.08
N LYS A 101 -34.38 5.39 10.77
CA LYS A 101 -35.10 4.47 9.87
C LYS A 101 -34.15 3.73 8.96
N GLU A 102 -34.40 2.43 8.82
CA GLU A 102 -33.78 1.62 7.78
C GLU A 102 -34.25 2.09 6.40
N PHE A 103 -33.36 2.03 5.43
CA PHE A 103 -33.62 2.46 4.07
C PHE A 103 -33.14 1.42 3.07
N ARG A 104 -33.99 1.05 2.10
CA ARG A 104 -33.64 0.09 1.05
C ARG A 104 -32.84 0.77 -0.04
N PHE A 105 -31.61 0.31 -0.26
CA PHE A 105 -30.67 0.89 -1.22
C PHE A 105 -29.86 -0.19 -1.96
N PRO A 106 -29.54 0.01 -3.24
CA PRO A 106 -30.21 0.97 -4.13
C PRO A 106 -31.70 0.64 -4.30
N ASN A 107 -32.48 1.61 -4.74
CA ASN A 107 -33.83 1.38 -5.25
C ASN A 107 -33.79 1.43 -6.80
N SER A 108 -34.95 1.27 -7.45
CA SER A 108 -35.05 1.26 -8.92
C SER A 108 -34.66 2.57 -9.61
N SER A 109 -34.52 3.69 -8.89
CA SER A 109 -34.10 4.96 -9.48
C SER A 109 -32.58 5.14 -9.53
N PHE A 110 -31.81 4.26 -8.88
CA PHE A 110 -30.34 4.30 -8.91
C PHE A 110 -29.77 3.44 -10.04
N ASN A 111 -28.84 4.02 -10.80
CA ASN A 111 -28.04 3.29 -11.78
C ASN A 111 -26.56 3.64 -11.59
N PHE A 112 -25.71 2.61 -11.52
CA PHE A 112 -24.28 2.75 -11.30
C PHE A 112 -23.54 2.32 -12.56
N LYS A 113 -22.70 3.21 -13.10
CA LYS A 113 -21.81 2.90 -14.22
C LYS A 113 -20.37 3.14 -13.79
N ILE A 114 -19.57 2.10 -13.83
CA ILE A 114 -18.15 2.15 -13.53
C ILE A 114 -17.36 2.33 -14.82
N SER A 115 -16.47 3.32 -14.83
CA SER A 115 -15.48 3.48 -15.89
C SER A 115 -14.08 3.67 -15.34
N VAL A 116 -13.10 3.09 -16.04
CA VAL A 116 -11.68 3.21 -15.70
C VAL A 116 -10.95 3.65 -16.96
N SER A 117 -10.15 4.70 -16.83
CA SER A 117 -9.31 5.22 -17.92
C SER A 117 -7.84 5.26 -17.51
N ASN A 118 -6.93 5.20 -18.48
CA ASN A 118 -5.50 5.44 -18.24
C ASN A 118 -5.19 6.96 -18.15
N LYS A 119 -3.91 7.31 -17.97
CA LYS A 119 -3.44 8.71 -17.90
C LYS A 119 -3.68 9.49 -19.20
N GLU A 120 -3.73 8.79 -20.33
CA GLU A 120 -3.90 9.34 -21.67
C GLU A 120 -5.40 9.47 -22.05
N GLY A 121 -6.30 9.06 -21.15
CA GLY A 121 -7.74 9.10 -21.37
C GLY A 121 -8.31 7.92 -22.16
N LEU A 122 -7.51 6.90 -22.47
CA LEU A 122 -8.00 5.66 -23.07
C LEU A 122 -8.91 4.94 -22.09
N ASN A 123 -10.10 4.55 -22.57
CA ASN A 123 -11.09 3.83 -21.77
C ASN A 123 -10.68 2.35 -21.64
N CYS A 124 -10.30 1.96 -20.43
CA CYS A 124 -9.93 0.59 -20.10
C CYS A 124 -11.13 -0.29 -19.78
N LEU A 125 -12.17 0.29 -19.18
CA LEU A 125 -13.35 -0.42 -18.75
C LEU A 125 -14.51 0.56 -18.72
N ALA A 126 -15.65 0.19 -19.28
CA ALA A 126 -16.92 0.86 -19.02
C ALA A 126 -18.00 -0.20 -18.89
N LYS A 127 -18.56 -0.36 -17.69
CA LYS A 127 -19.60 -1.36 -17.40
C LYS A 127 -20.65 -0.79 -16.46
N LYS A 128 -21.86 -1.34 -16.56
CA LYS A 128 -22.87 -1.18 -15.52
C LYS A 128 -22.43 -1.98 -14.29
N TRP A 129 -22.56 -1.39 -13.11
CA TRP A 129 -22.33 -2.08 -11.84
C TRP A 129 -23.68 -2.41 -11.22
N ASP A 130 -24.05 -3.68 -11.27
CA ASP A 130 -25.28 -4.16 -10.62
C ASP A 130 -25.06 -4.29 -9.11
N VAL A 131 -25.33 -3.21 -8.38
CA VAL A 131 -25.26 -3.16 -6.92
C VAL A 131 -26.52 -3.80 -6.35
N SER A 132 -26.36 -4.91 -5.60
CA SER A 132 -27.48 -5.63 -5.01
C SER A 132 -28.21 -4.79 -3.95
N GLU A 133 -29.55 -4.76 -4.07
CA GLU A 133 -30.43 -4.11 -3.12
C GLU A 133 -30.29 -4.71 -1.72
N ARG A 134 -30.24 -3.85 -0.70
CA ARG A 134 -30.16 -4.23 0.71
C ARG A 134 -30.77 -3.16 1.61
N ASN A 135 -31.08 -3.53 2.85
CA ASN A 135 -31.52 -2.57 3.85
C ASN A 135 -30.30 -1.98 4.55
N LEU A 136 -30.15 -0.66 4.49
CA LEU A 136 -29.12 0.09 5.20
C LEU A 136 -29.64 0.48 6.58
N VAL A 137 -29.09 -0.16 7.61
CA VAL A 137 -29.34 0.17 9.02
C VAL A 137 -28.70 1.53 9.35
N PRO A 138 -29.35 2.40 10.16
CA PRO A 138 -28.76 3.65 10.61
C PRO A 138 -27.33 3.49 11.15
N ASP A 139 -26.45 4.42 10.78
CA ASP A 139 -25.03 4.48 11.15
C ASP A 139 -24.14 3.28 10.76
N LYS A 140 -24.73 2.24 10.17
CA LYS A 140 -23.99 1.10 9.66
C LYS A 140 -23.45 1.40 8.27
N ILE A 141 -22.19 1.04 8.05
CA ILE A 141 -21.56 1.09 6.74
C ILE A 141 -21.70 -0.28 6.09
N GLU A 142 -22.34 -0.30 4.93
CA GLU A 142 -22.44 -1.46 4.05
C GLU A 142 -21.53 -1.24 2.83
N PHE A 143 -21.15 -2.32 2.15
CA PHE A 143 -20.35 -2.20 0.93
C PHE A 143 -20.76 -3.19 -0.16
N ALA A 144 -20.57 -2.76 -1.40
CA ALA A 144 -20.66 -3.59 -2.60
C ALA A 144 -19.27 -3.72 -3.22
N ARG A 145 -18.92 -4.92 -3.67
CA ARG A 145 -17.63 -5.21 -4.32
C ARG A 145 -17.82 -5.27 -5.82
N PHE A 146 -16.93 -4.60 -6.55
CA PHE A 146 -16.74 -4.80 -7.99
C PHE A 146 -15.41 -5.47 -8.21
N ARG A 147 -15.45 -6.64 -8.87
CA ARG A 147 -14.27 -7.39 -9.27
C ARG A 147 -14.52 -7.93 -10.68
N LEU A 148 -13.57 -7.71 -11.57
CA LEU A 148 -13.55 -8.37 -12.88
C LEU A 148 -13.15 -9.83 -12.71
N SER A 149 -13.67 -10.71 -13.56
CA SER A 149 -13.17 -12.09 -13.63
C SER A 149 -11.75 -12.12 -14.17
N ASP A 150 -11.00 -13.18 -13.86
CA ASP A 150 -9.62 -13.29 -14.31
C ASP A 150 -9.53 -13.34 -15.86
N ASP A 151 -10.54 -13.91 -16.52
CA ASP A 151 -10.68 -13.91 -17.99
C ASP A 151 -10.85 -12.49 -18.55
N GLU A 152 -11.70 -11.67 -17.93
CA GLU A 152 -11.90 -10.28 -18.34
C GLU A 152 -10.63 -9.47 -18.14
N ILE A 153 -9.93 -9.67 -17.03
CA ILE A 153 -8.64 -9.03 -16.77
C ILE A 153 -7.61 -9.42 -17.84
N SER A 154 -7.60 -10.69 -18.26
CA SER A 154 -6.69 -11.16 -19.31
C SER A 154 -6.96 -10.52 -20.68
N SER A 155 -8.23 -10.17 -20.96
CA SER A 155 -8.64 -9.50 -22.20
C SER A 155 -8.38 -8.00 -22.22
N LEU A 156 -8.09 -7.37 -21.07
CA LEU A 156 -7.83 -5.94 -21.01
C LEU A 156 -6.56 -5.57 -21.81
N PRO A 157 -6.54 -4.38 -22.44
CA PRO A 157 -5.33 -3.86 -23.07
C PRO A 157 -4.13 -3.85 -22.10
N PRO A 158 -2.90 -4.04 -22.59
CA PRO A 158 -1.71 -4.08 -21.75
C PRO A 158 -1.53 -2.78 -20.93
N ASP A 159 -1.92 -1.63 -21.49
CA ASP A 159 -1.85 -0.32 -20.82
C ASP A 159 -2.85 -0.18 -19.67
N CYS A 160 -3.87 -1.05 -19.64
CA CYS A 160 -4.89 -1.12 -18.61
C CYS A 160 -4.57 -2.16 -17.52
N LYS A 161 -3.50 -2.95 -17.73
CA LYS A 161 -2.99 -3.90 -16.74
C LYS A 161 -1.90 -3.21 -15.93
N ILE A 162 -2.03 -3.28 -14.61
CA ILE A 162 -1.00 -2.75 -13.71
C ILE A 162 0.15 -3.75 -13.72
N GLN A 163 1.18 -3.47 -14.54
CA GLN A 163 2.38 -4.30 -14.60
C GLN A 163 3.15 -4.20 -13.28
N SER A 164 3.64 -5.34 -12.79
CA SER A 164 4.70 -5.33 -11.79
C SER A 164 6.02 -5.55 -12.49
N GLU A 165 6.91 -4.55 -12.46
CA GLU A 165 8.26 -4.78 -12.94
C GLU A 165 8.89 -5.90 -12.11
N SER A 166 9.28 -6.95 -12.82
CA SER A 166 9.87 -8.19 -12.32
C SER A 166 11.32 -7.97 -11.89
N GLY A 167 11.54 -7.22 -10.81
CA GLY A 167 12.87 -6.97 -10.24
C GLY A 167 12.84 -6.82 -8.73
N PHE A 168 13.78 -7.45 -8.03
CA PHE A 168 13.98 -7.22 -6.59
C PHE A 168 14.29 -5.75 -6.29
N TRP A 169 15.10 -5.10 -7.13
CA TRP A 169 15.39 -3.67 -7.05
C TRP A 169 14.22 -2.79 -7.50
N GLY A 170 13.49 -3.20 -8.54
CA GLY A 170 12.24 -2.54 -8.96
C GLY A 170 11.18 -2.51 -7.85
N ARG A 171 11.10 -3.54 -7.01
CA ARG A 171 10.16 -3.61 -5.87
C ARG A 171 10.46 -2.63 -4.71
N VAL A 172 11.72 -2.24 -4.53
CA VAL A 172 12.11 -1.30 -3.45
C VAL A 172 11.89 0.15 -3.89
N PHE A 173 12.27 0.49 -5.13
CA PHE A 173 12.07 1.84 -5.67
C PHE A 173 10.62 2.12 -6.11
N SER A 174 9.84 1.09 -6.48
CA SER A 174 8.42 1.27 -6.87
C SER A 174 7.47 1.56 -5.71
N ARG A 175 7.87 1.35 -4.45
CA ARG A 175 7.03 1.71 -3.28
C ARG A 175 6.87 3.23 -3.11
N MET A 176 7.80 4.03 -3.63
CA MET A 176 7.74 5.49 -3.54
C MET A 176 6.94 6.17 -4.68
N ASN A 177 6.66 5.47 -5.80
CA ASN A 177 6.08 6.11 -6.99
C ASN A 177 4.94 5.33 -7.71
N ARG A 178 4.33 4.34 -7.06
CA ARG A 178 3.27 3.51 -7.69
C ARG A 178 1.89 4.16 -7.68
N LYS A 179 1.70 5.14 -8.56
CA LYS A 179 0.39 5.49 -9.11
C LYS A 179 0.37 4.92 -10.53
N SER A 180 -0.39 3.84 -10.76
CA SER A 180 -0.64 3.28 -12.10
C SER A 180 -1.16 4.34 -13.07
N GLY A 181 -1.71 5.44 -12.53
CA GLY A 181 -2.26 6.53 -13.32
C GLY A 181 -3.63 6.23 -13.88
N LEU A 182 -4.19 5.06 -13.54
CA LEU A 182 -5.58 4.78 -13.83
C LEU A 182 -6.45 5.74 -13.01
N THR A 183 -7.49 6.24 -13.67
CA THR A 183 -8.53 7.07 -13.06
C THR A 183 -9.83 6.28 -13.09
N LEU A 184 -10.39 6.04 -11.91
CA LEU A 184 -11.73 5.49 -11.77
C LEU A 184 -12.75 6.64 -11.78
N ARG A 185 -13.83 6.46 -12.53
CA ARG A 185 -15.04 7.27 -12.43
C ARG A 185 -16.23 6.35 -12.21
N LEU A 186 -16.96 6.55 -11.12
CA LEU A 186 -18.24 5.91 -10.87
C LEU A 186 -19.32 6.96 -11.09
N LEU A 187 -20.08 6.81 -12.16
CA LEU A 187 -21.26 7.62 -12.44
C LEU A 187 -22.46 7.01 -11.73
N ILE A 188 -23.16 7.84 -10.95
CA ILE A 188 -24.36 7.50 -10.20
C ILE A 188 -25.49 8.34 -10.77
N GLU A 189 -26.44 7.70 -11.43
CA GLU A 189 -27.65 8.35 -11.92
C GLU A 189 -28.77 8.08 -10.91
N HIS A 190 -29.43 9.15 -10.45
CA HIS A 190 -30.56 9.08 -9.53
C HIS A 190 -31.59 10.16 -9.87
N SER A 191 -32.84 9.76 -10.10
CA SER A 191 -33.97 10.67 -10.34
C SER A 191 -33.71 11.77 -11.39
N GLY A 192 -33.01 11.42 -12.47
CA GLY A 192 -32.66 12.34 -13.56
C GLY A 192 -31.45 13.24 -13.30
N LYS A 193 -30.81 13.15 -12.12
CA LYS A 193 -29.53 13.79 -11.82
C LYS A 193 -28.40 12.78 -11.94
N SER A 194 -27.23 13.23 -12.37
CA SER A 194 -26.03 12.41 -12.43
C SER A 194 -24.92 13.02 -11.57
N GLU A 195 -24.32 12.18 -10.73
CA GLU A 195 -23.22 12.54 -9.86
C GLU A 195 -22.05 11.58 -10.09
N THR A 196 -20.82 12.03 -9.88
CA THR A 196 -19.64 11.22 -10.18
C THR A 196 -18.70 11.15 -8.99
N LEU A 197 -18.30 9.92 -8.64
CA LEU A 197 -17.23 9.65 -7.70
C LEU A 197 -15.95 9.31 -8.48
N THR A 198 -14.87 10.04 -8.21
CA THR A 198 -13.60 9.87 -8.93
C THR A 198 -12.51 9.42 -7.97
N ILE A 199 -11.68 8.47 -8.42
CA ILE A 199 -10.40 8.13 -7.77
C ILE A 199 -9.33 8.29 -8.81
N GLU A 200 -8.47 9.28 -8.61
CA GLU A 200 -7.33 9.50 -9.48
C GLU A 200 -6.13 8.69 -9.03
N ASN A 201 -5.22 8.43 -9.97
CA ASN A 201 -3.90 7.94 -9.66
C ASN A 201 -3.92 6.63 -8.85
N LEU A 202 -4.74 5.67 -9.27
CA LEU A 202 -4.85 4.36 -8.62
C LEU A 202 -3.48 3.72 -8.48
#